data_AF-A0A969XY89-F1
#
_entry.id   AF-A0A969XY89-F1
#
_cell.length_a   1.000
_cell.length_b   1.000
_cell.length_c   1.000
_cell.angle_alpha   90.00
_cell.angle_beta   90.00
_cell.angle_gamma   90.00
#
_symmetry.space_group_name_H-M   'P 1'
#
loop_
_entity.id
_entity.type
_entity.pdbx_description
1 polymer ?
#
loop_
_entity_poly.entity_id
_entity_poly.type
_entity_poly.pdbx_seq_one_letter_code
_entity_poly.pdbx_strand_id
1 'polypeptide(L)'
;MSRPVHACFIVDDLPANATWWMRHQQEAFGYVVPDRGWGKGWRELAAAPKFRIEDAAALADLVETFGLRGKCTLLPCPAGLGRIDRSVRLYADDELAELLGILRVRIAPSFDITPEVLTHAMAYDVDSGAMLPHTETAYLSHLAAEGKLVELVAYLRTAYIILHNAGFRPHGMTLGAMADPSGIAGGRGLLAGQGREIFGEAVLRVERQFEPALDTSFMFTGSPPVSEASRTRLAPEVVYDGAFGRAFEIHSLQDPAHPAMHGRATAGEVVDRLITADGAAGAWVQHIESGALFVVTTHAQTLNSLNTGQGLAILREAFTRLARRYGSRLLWHTTRELCQTEGWPPQADR
;
A
#
# COMPACT_ATOMS: atom_id res chain seq x y z
N MET A 1 22.84 2.52 -25.85
CA MET A 1 22.39 1.60 -24.77
C MET A 1 20.91 1.85 -24.53
N SER A 2 20.10 0.80 -24.33
CA SER A 2 18.65 0.95 -24.13
C SER A 2 18.35 1.50 -22.73
N ARG A 3 17.31 2.35 -22.59
CA ARG A 3 16.98 3.05 -21.34
C ARG A 3 16.62 2.06 -20.21
N PRO A 4 17.12 2.26 -18.97
CA PRO A 4 16.67 1.49 -17.80
C PRO A 4 15.17 1.69 -17.55
N VAL A 5 14.56 0.71 -16.89
CA VAL A 5 13.17 0.70 -16.44
C VAL A 5 13.20 0.62 -14.92
N HIS A 6 13.01 1.76 -14.28
CA HIS A 6 12.93 1.82 -12.82
C HIS A 6 11.55 1.39 -12.36
N ALA A 7 11.53 0.44 -11.43
CA ALA A 7 10.33 -0.25 -11.00
C ALA A 7 10.22 -0.33 -9.48
N CYS A 8 8.99 -0.37 -8.97
CA CYS A 8 8.69 -0.57 -7.55
C CYS A 8 7.40 -1.38 -7.44
N PHE A 9 7.43 -2.44 -6.64
CA PHE A 9 6.28 -3.29 -6.38
C PHE A 9 5.68 -2.97 -5.02
N ILE A 10 4.37 -2.76 -4.98
CA ILE A 10 3.64 -2.39 -3.78
C ILE A 10 2.65 -3.49 -3.42
N VAL A 11 2.66 -3.91 -2.15
CA VAL A 11 1.72 -4.90 -1.59
C VAL A 11 1.02 -4.31 -0.36
N ASP A 12 -0.28 -4.10 -0.48
CA ASP A 12 -1.09 -3.44 0.55
C ASP A 12 -2.05 -4.41 1.26
N ASP A 13 -2.67 -3.94 2.35
CA ASP A 13 -3.71 -4.60 3.14
C ASP A 13 -3.32 -5.80 4.01
N LEU A 14 -2.04 -6.19 4.08
CA LEU A 14 -1.65 -7.34 4.91
C LEU A 14 -1.85 -7.06 6.42
N PRO A 15 -2.23 -8.05 7.24
CA PRO A 15 -2.51 -9.43 6.87
C PRO A 15 -4.01 -9.68 6.57
N ALA A 16 -4.83 -8.65 6.35
CA ALA A 16 -6.27 -8.80 6.26
C ALA A 16 -6.77 -8.95 4.83
N ASN A 17 -7.99 -9.46 4.67
CA ASN A 17 -8.82 -9.03 3.55
C ASN A 17 -9.45 -7.69 3.93
N ALA A 18 -8.73 -6.59 3.64
CA ALA A 18 -9.12 -5.24 4.03
C ALA A 18 -10.53 -4.89 3.56
N THR A 19 -10.87 -5.23 2.30
CA THR A 19 -12.20 -4.96 1.75
C THR A 19 -13.30 -5.63 2.58
N TRP A 20 -13.17 -6.91 2.92
CA TRP A 20 -14.14 -7.59 3.79
C TRP A 20 -14.23 -6.93 5.17
N TRP A 21 -13.10 -6.74 5.85
CA TRP A 21 -13.08 -6.28 7.24
C TRP A 21 -13.60 -4.86 7.39
N MET A 22 -13.15 -3.95 6.52
CA MET A 22 -13.60 -2.56 6.48
C MET A 22 -15.11 -2.48 6.28
N ARG A 23 -15.64 -3.19 5.27
CA ARG A 23 -17.05 -3.14 4.90
C ARG A 23 -17.94 -3.75 5.98
N HIS A 24 -17.52 -4.89 6.53
CA HIS A 24 -18.20 -5.53 7.65
C HIS A 24 -18.24 -4.62 8.88
N GLN A 25 -17.13 -3.93 9.19
CA GLN A 25 -17.09 -3.01 10.32
C GLN A 25 -17.94 -1.76 10.08
N GLN A 26 -17.92 -1.17 8.88
CA GLN A 26 -18.79 -0.04 8.53
C GLN A 26 -20.28 -0.40 8.73
N GLU A 27 -20.69 -1.60 8.29
CA GLU A 27 -22.05 -2.10 8.49
C GLU A 27 -22.38 -2.27 9.99
N ALA A 28 -21.45 -2.80 10.79
CA ALA A 28 -21.61 -2.94 12.24
C ALA A 28 -21.75 -1.59 12.97
N PHE A 29 -21.17 -0.52 12.43
CA PHE A 29 -21.37 0.87 12.90
C PHE A 29 -22.68 1.51 12.39
N GLY A 30 -23.50 0.78 11.63
CA GLY A 30 -24.79 1.25 11.12
C GLY A 30 -24.70 2.06 9.82
N TYR A 31 -23.55 2.08 9.14
CA TYR A 31 -23.44 2.78 7.86
C TYR A 31 -24.02 1.96 6.71
N VAL A 32 -24.57 2.68 5.72
CA VAL A 32 -24.96 2.07 4.44
C VAL A 32 -23.70 1.79 3.63
N VAL A 33 -23.40 0.51 3.45
CA VAL A 33 -22.21 0.06 2.74
C VAL A 33 -22.55 -0.19 1.26
N PRO A 34 -21.97 0.59 0.33
CA PRO A 34 -22.29 0.45 -1.09
C PRO A 34 -21.63 -0.79 -1.70
N ASP A 35 -22.38 -1.52 -2.54
CA ASP A 35 -21.91 -2.71 -3.26
C ASP A 35 -21.53 -2.36 -4.71
N ARG A 36 -20.45 -1.57 -4.88
CA ARG A 36 -19.99 -1.06 -6.17
C ARG A 36 -18.51 -0.70 -6.15
N GLY A 37 -17.93 -0.47 -7.33
CA GLY A 37 -16.52 -0.10 -7.48
C GLY A 37 -15.60 -1.17 -6.90
N TRP A 38 -14.54 -0.75 -6.21
CA TRP A 38 -13.58 -1.63 -5.52
C TRP A 38 -14.24 -2.60 -4.54
N GLY A 39 -15.30 -2.16 -3.85
CA GLY A 39 -16.00 -2.98 -2.84
C GLY A 39 -17.13 -3.84 -3.41
N LYS A 40 -17.25 -3.96 -4.74
CA LYS A 40 -18.32 -4.78 -5.34
C LYS A 40 -18.15 -6.25 -4.92
N GLY A 41 -19.25 -6.91 -4.57
CA GLY A 41 -19.26 -8.31 -4.12
C GLY A 41 -18.56 -8.53 -2.78
N TRP A 42 -18.35 -7.51 -1.95
CA TRP A 42 -17.54 -7.60 -0.72
C TRP A 42 -18.02 -8.69 0.26
N ARG A 43 -19.30 -9.05 0.28
CA ARG A 43 -19.82 -10.13 1.14
C ARG A 43 -19.29 -11.51 0.76
N GLU A 44 -18.95 -11.73 -0.51
CA GLU A 44 -18.33 -12.98 -0.94
C GLU A 44 -16.93 -13.15 -0.34
N LEU A 45 -16.24 -12.03 -0.07
CA LEU A 45 -14.89 -12.00 0.50
C LEU A 45 -14.84 -12.53 1.94
N ALA A 46 -16.00 -12.70 2.61
CA ALA A 46 -16.08 -13.40 3.89
C ALA A 46 -15.56 -14.85 3.83
N ALA A 47 -15.54 -15.48 2.65
CA ALA A 47 -14.99 -16.82 2.46
C ALA A 47 -13.46 -16.88 2.55
N ALA A 48 -12.78 -15.74 2.41
CA ALA A 48 -11.34 -15.59 2.54
C ALA A 48 -11.04 -14.30 3.32
N PRO A 49 -11.34 -14.27 4.62
CA PRO A 49 -11.36 -13.03 5.39
C PRO A 49 -9.95 -12.53 5.72
N LYS A 50 -8.91 -13.32 5.51
CA LYS A 50 -7.56 -13.04 5.99
C LYS A 50 -6.52 -13.56 4.99
N PHE A 51 -5.33 -12.97 5.02
CA PHE A 51 -4.19 -13.43 4.23
C PHE A 51 -3.52 -14.60 4.94
N ARG A 52 -3.24 -15.69 4.23
CA ARG A 52 -2.77 -16.93 4.87
C ARG A 52 -1.26 -17.08 4.80
N ILE A 53 -0.74 -18.03 5.58
CA ILE A 53 0.68 -18.42 5.54
C ILE A 53 1.08 -18.86 4.13
N GLU A 54 0.22 -19.63 3.45
CA GLU A 54 0.50 -20.12 2.09
C GLU A 54 0.58 -18.96 1.08
N ASP A 55 -0.26 -17.94 1.25
CA ASP A 55 -0.26 -16.77 0.38
C ASP A 55 0.99 -15.91 0.63
N ALA A 56 1.41 -15.77 1.89
CA ALA A 56 2.66 -15.10 2.26
C ALA A 56 3.89 -15.83 1.72
N ALA A 57 3.92 -17.16 1.80
CA ALA A 57 4.99 -17.98 1.24
C ALA A 57 5.04 -17.84 -0.29
N ALA A 58 3.89 -17.90 -0.97
CA ALA A 58 3.82 -17.77 -2.43
C ALA A 58 4.19 -16.35 -2.92
N LEU A 59 3.84 -15.32 -2.15
CA LEU A 59 4.29 -13.95 -2.39
C LEU A 59 5.82 -13.84 -2.23
N ALA A 60 6.38 -14.43 -1.18
CA ALA A 60 7.83 -14.45 -0.97
C ALA A 60 8.56 -15.17 -2.10
N ASP A 61 8.04 -16.31 -2.57
CA ASP A 61 8.58 -17.03 -3.73
C ASP A 61 8.56 -16.15 -4.99
N LEU A 62 7.49 -15.39 -5.21
CA LEU A 62 7.37 -14.45 -6.32
C LEU A 62 8.45 -13.35 -6.22
N VAL A 63 8.59 -12.75 -5.03
CA VAL A 63 9.59 -11.72 -4.75
C VAL A 63 11.00 -12.21 -5.03
N GLU A 64 11.37 -13.36 -4.50
CA GLU A 64 12.70 -13.94 -4.65
C GLU A 64 12.99 -14.35 -6.10
N THR A 65 12.00 -14.92 -6.79
CA THR A 65 12.15 -15.36 -8.19
C THR A 65 12.51 -14.21 -9.12
N PHE A 66 11.89 -13.04 -8.93
CA PHE A 66 12.06 -11.89 -9.83
C PHE A 66 12.93 -10.77 -9.25
N GLY A 67 13.50 -10.96 -8.05
CA GLY A 67 14.26 -9.93 -7.36
C GLY A 67 13.45 -8.66 -7.12
N LEU A 68 12.15 -8.80 -6.82
CA LEU A 68 11.25 -7.67 -6.64
C LEU A 68 11.66 -6.85 -5.41
N ARG A 69 11.49 -5.54 -5.50
CA ARG A 69 11.69 -4.58 -4.41
C ARG A 69 10.59 -3.54 -4.43
N GLY A 70 10.30 -2.93 -3.29
CA GLY A 70 9.32 -1.85 -3.17
C GLY A 70 8.87 -1.59 -1.74
N LYS A 71 7.56 -1.53 -1.50
CA LYS A 71 7.00 -1.41 -0.14
C LYS A 71 5.89 -2.41 0.11
N CYS A 72 5.76 -2.84 1.35
CA CYS A 72 4.74 -3.77 1.78
C CYS A 72 4.10 -3.23 3.05
N THR A 73 2.77 -3.10 3.06
CA THR A 73 2.08 -2.60 4.25
C THR A 73 1.79 -3.71 5.24
N LEU A 74 1.75 -3.33 6.51
CA LEU A 74 1.16 -4.10 7.58
C LEU A 74 0.15 -3.23 8.30
N LEU A 75 -1.06 -3.76 8.49
CA LEU A 75 -2.09 -3.20 9.32
C LEU A 75 -1.76 -3.48 10.79
N PRO A 76 -1.42 -2.46 11.61
CA PRO A 76 -1.04 -2.71 12.99
C PRO A 76 -2.21 -3.20 13.86
N CYS A 77 -3.40 -2.66 13.64
CA CYS A 77 -4.64 -2.95 14.35
C CYS A 77 -5.77 -3.33 13.38
N PRO A 78 -5.62 -4.38 12.56
CA PRO A 78 -6.45 -4.57 11.38
C PRO A 78 -7.95 -4.65 11.74
N ALA A 79 -8.72 -3.69 11.23
CA ALA A 79 -10.11 -3.40 11.58
C ALA A 79 -10.44 -3.40 13.09
N GLY A 80 -9.48 -3.04 13.95
CA GLY A 80 -9.66 -3.04 15.41
C GLY A 80 -9.86 -4.43 16.02
N LEU A 81 -9.56 -5.51 15.29
CA LEU A 81 -9.77 -6.89 15.74
C LEU A 81 -8.68 -7.39 16.70
N GLY A 82 -7.70 -6.55 17.00
CA GLY A 82 -6.55 -6.84 17.83
C GLY A 82 -5.31 -6.11 17.31
N ARG A 83 -4.15 -6.37 17.90
CA ARG A 83 -2.87 -5.79 17.47
C ARG A 83 -1.95 -6.90 16.97
N ILE A 84 -1.23 -6.68 15.88
CA ILE A 84 -0.32 -7.69 15.33
C ILE A 84 0.88 -7.99 16.23
N ASP A 85 1.24 -7.09 17.16
CA ASP A 85 2.27 -7.31 18.18
C ASP A 85 1.76 -8.07 19.42
N ARG A 86 0.50 -8.51 19.39
CA ARG A 86 -0.15 -9.28 20.46
C ARG A 86 -0.94 -10.44 19.86
N SER A 87 -2.20 -10.20 19.54
CA SER A 87 -3.15 -11.18 19.00
C SER A 87 -4.15 -10.44 18.12
N VAL A 88 -4.58 -11.07 17.03
CA VAL A 88 -5.62 -10.56 16.13
C VAL A 88 -6.72 -11.61 16.03
N ARG A 89 -7.97 -11.23 16.29
CA ARG A 89 -9.10 -12.15 16.12
C ARG A 89 -9.11 -12.71 14.70
N LEU A 90 -9.49 -13.99 14.56
CA LEU A 90 -9.46 -14.80 13.34
C LEU A 90 -8.11 -15.41 12.99
N TYR A 91 -7.03 -15.03 13.68
CA TYR A 91 -5.76 -15.77 13.66
C TYR A 91 -5.60 -16.57 14.94
N ALA A 92 -5.04 -17.78 14.81
CA ALA A 92 -4.37 -18.41 15.94
C ALA A 92 -3.01 -17.69 16.18
N ASP A 93 -2.54 -17.68 17.42
CA ASP A 93 -1.33 -16.91 17.77
C ASP A 93 -0.08 -17.45 17.05
N ASP A 94 0.02 -18.77 16.88
CA ASP A 94 1.07 -19.44 16.12
C ASP A 94 0.97 -19.13 14.61
N GLU A 95 -0.25 -19.15 14.06
CA GLU A 95 -0.51 -18.80 12.67
C GLU A 95 -0.09 -17.36 12.35
N LEU A 96 -0.45 -16.40 13.21
CA LEU A 96 -0.05 -15.01 13.05
C LEU A 96 1.46 -14.85 13.17
N ALA A 97 2.08 -15.51 14.17
CA ALA A 97 3.51 -15.44 14.38
C ALA A 97 4.30 -16.00 13.18
N GLU A 98 3.84 -17.10 12.59
CA GLU A 98 4.45 -17.69 11.39
C GLU A 98 4.32 -16.78 10.17
N LEU A 99 3.12 -16.23 9.92
CA LEU A 99 2.90 -15.28 8.83
C LEU A 99 3.82 -14.06 8.96
N LEU A 100 3.87 -13.43 10.15
CA LEU A 100 4.76 -12.29 10.40
C LEU A 100 6.24 -12.69 10.28
N GLY A 101 6.58 -13.92 10.65
CA GLY A 101 7.92 -14.49 10.46
C GLY A 101 8.34 -14.54 8.99
N ILE A 102 7.46 -15.01 8.11
CA ILE A 102 7.69 -15.02 6.65
C ILE A 102 7.92 -13.60 6.14
N LEU A 103 7.04 -12.66 6.49
CA LEU A 103 7.16 -11.28 6.04
C LEU A 103 8.46 -10.64 6.53
N ARG A 104 8.85 -10.89 7.79
CA ARG A 104 10.08 -10.34 8.37
C ARG A 104 11.34 -10.89 7.71
N VAL A 105 11.37 -12.18 7.41
CA VAL A 105 12.60 -12.85 6.93
C VAL A 105 12.72 -12.79 5.41
N ARG A 106 11.61 -12.88 4.67
CA ARG A 106 11.64 -13.05 3.21
C ARG A 106 11.16 -11.82 2.43
N ILE A 107 10.35 -10.94 3.03
CA ILE A 107 9.84 -9.74 2.36
C ILE A 107 10.61 -8.48 2.78
N ALA A 108 10.70 -8.22 4.08
CA ALA A 108 11.32 -7.00 4.62
C ALA A 108 12.76 -6.71 4.14
N PRO A 109 13.63 -7.69 3.82
CA PRO A 109 14.96 -7.37 3.27
C PRO A 109 14.93 -6.64 1.92
N SER A 110 13.86 -6.81 1.13
CA SER A 110 13.71 -6.23 -0.21
C SER A 110 12.67 -5.11 -0.27
N PHE A 111 11.95 -4.86 0.83
CA PHE A 111 10.80 -3.96 0.87
C PHE A 111 10.86 -3.03 2.07
N ASP A 112 10.49 -1.77 1.88
CA ASP A 112 10.12 -0.89 2.99
C ASP A 112 8.83 -1.43 3.63
N ILE A 113 8.88 -1.77 4.92
CA ILE A 113 7.68 -2.19 5.64
C ILE A 113 6.99 -0.94 6.17
N THR A 114 5.75 -0.71 5.74
CA THR A 114 5.03 0.54 5.99
C THR A 114 3.78 0.26 6.83
N PRO A 115 3.47 1.02 7.89
CA PRO A 115 2.13 0.97 8.46
C PRO A 115 1.11 1.53 7.47
N GLU A 116 0.01 0.82 7.28
CA GLU A 116 -1.16 1.38 6.61
C GLU A 116 -2.13 1.96 7.64
N VAL A 117 -1.64 3.06 8.21
CA VAL A 117 -2.10 3.68 9.44
C VAL A 117 -2.31 2.64 10.55
N LEU A 118 -3.48 2.52 11.20
CA LEU A 118 -3.74 1.54 12.25
C LEU A 118 -4.70 0.45 11.77
N THR A 119 -5.91 0.82 11.33
CA THR A 119 -7.00 -0.15 11.20
C THR A 119 -7.38 -0.45 9.76
N HIS A 120 -7.14 0.49 8.85
CA HIS A 120 -7.67 0.48 7.49
C HIS A 120 -9.18 0.20 7.45
N ALA A 121 -9.90 0.73 8.45
CA ALA A 121 -11.34 0.62 8.57
C ALA A 121 -11.91 1.83 9.34
N MET A 122 -12.42 1.62 10.55
CA MET A 122 -12.86 2.70 11.44
C MET A 122 -11.69 3.25 12.26
N ALA A 123 -11.69 4.53 12.58
CA ALA A 123 -10.64 5.18 13.35
C ALA A 123 -10.54 4.60 14.77
N TYR A 124 -9.35 4.70 15.36
CA TYR A 124 -9.01 4.10 16.63
C TYR A 124 -8.62 5.18 17.65
N ASP A 125 -9.25 5.17 18.82
CA ASP A 125 -8.78 5.97 19.95
C ASP A 125 -7.53 5.30 20.54
N VAL A 126 -6.36 5.93 20.38
CA VAL A 126 -5.07 5.38 20.80
C VAL A 126 -4.88 5.34 22.31
N ASP A 127 -5.68 6.10 23.08
CA ASP A 127 -5.59 6.13 24.55
C ASP A 127 -6.49 5.06 25.16
N SER A 128 -7.75 4.98 24.72
CA SER A 128 -8.73 4.03 25.27
C SER A 128 -8.73 2.67 24.57
N GLY A 129 -8.23 2.62 23.34
CA GLY A 129 -8.30 1.46 22.46
C GLY A 129 -9.68 1.21 21.84
N ALA A 130 -10.61 2.16 21.97
CA ALA A 130 -11.95 2.08 21.41
C ALA A 130 -11.98 2.42 19.93
N MET A 131 -12.91 1.81 19.19
CA MET A 131 -13.19 2.20 17.81
C MET A 131 -14.08 3.44 17.79
N LEU A 132 -13.76 4.39 16.91
CA LEU A 132 -14.48 5.64 16.72
C LEU A 132 -15.47 5.53 15.54
N PRO A 133 -16.60 6.26 15.56
CA PRO A 133 -17.60 6.23 14.50
C PRO A 133 -17.19 7.13 13.32
N HIS A 134 -15.95 7.01 12.87
CA HIS A 134 -15.39 7.70 11.71
C HIS A 134 -14.53 6.70 10.95
N THR A 135 -14.56 6.68 9.62
CA THR A 135 -13.54 5.92 8.90
C THR A 135 -12.17 6.52 9.19
N GLU A 136 -11.15 5.69 9.27
CA GLU A 136 -9.80 6.14 9.65
C GLU A 136 -9.28 7.23 8.70
N THR A 137 -9.54 7.09 7.40
CA THR A 137 -9.23 8.11 6.39
C THR A 137 -9.90 9.44 6.68
N ALA A 138 -11.18 9.42 7.04
CA ALA A 138 -11.95 10.62 7.32
C ALA A 138 -11.47 11.30 8.62
N TYR A 139 -11.20 10.50 9.65
CA TYR A 139 -10.70 11.00 10.92
C TYR A 139 -9.32 11.66 10.78
N LEU A 140 -8.38 11.00 10.09
CA LEU A 140 -7.05 11.60 9.84
C LEU A 140 -7.12 12.82 8.93
N SER A 141 -8.01 12.81 7.94
CA SER A 141 -8.26 13.98 7.10
C SER A 141 -8.81 15.16 7.91
N HIS A 142 -9.72 14.89 8.86
CA HIS A 142 -10.23 15.89 9.78
C HIS A 142 -9.11 16.47 10.66
N LEU A 143 -8.30 15.61 11.30
CA LEU A 143 -7.19 16.09 12.13
C LEU A 143 -6.19 16.93 11.32
N ALA A 144 -5.84 16.49 10.11
CA ALA A 144 -4.95 17.23 9.22
C ALA A 144 -5.55 18.58 8.79
N ALA A 145 -6.82 18.60 8.42
CA ALA A 145 -7.52 19.83 8.02
C ALA A 145 -7.65 20.85 9.17
N GLU A 146 -7.71 20.38 10.41
CA GLU A 146 -7.78 21.24 11.61
C GLU A 146 -6.40 21.60 12.19
N GLY A 147 -5.31 21.15 11.58
CA GLY A 147 -3.96 21.42 12.10
C GLY A 147 -3.64 20.71 13.42
N LYS A 148 -4.35 19.62 13.74
CA LYS A 148 -4.18 18.81 14.96
C LYS A 148 -2.96 17.88 14.85
N LEU A 149 -1.79 18.50 14.72
CA LEU A 149 -0.52 17.81 14.48
C LEU A 149 -0.12 16.89 15.64
N VAL A 150 -0.40 17.28 16.90
CA VAL A 150 -0.05 16.47 18.08
C VAL A 150 -0.83 15.16 18.09
N GLU A 151 -2.13 15.23 17.79
CA GLU A 151 -3.03 14.09 17.70
C GLU A 151 -2.68 13.19 16.50
N LEU A 152 -2.37 13.78 15.35
CA LEU A 152 -1.86 13.03 14.19
C LEU A 152 -0.57 12.27 14.55
N VAL A 153 0.41 12.94 15.14
CA VAL A 153 1.67 12.31 15.57
C VAL A 153 1.40 11.19 16.56
N ALA A 154 0.49 11.37 17.53
CA ALA A 154 0.14 10.32 18.47
C ALA A 154 -0.49 9.10 17.79
N TYR A 155 -1.40 9.34 16.83
CA TYR A 155 -2.04 8.29 16.04
C TYR A 155 -1.04 7.48 15.22
N LEU A 156 -0.23 8.17 14.40
CA LEU A 156 0.75 7.55 13.52
C LEU A 156 1.88 6.85 14.30
N ARG A 157 2.32 7.44 15.43
CA ARG A 157 3.30 6.82 16.33
C ARG A 157 2.82 5.49 16.89
N THR A 158 1.53 5.35 17.17
CA THR A 158 0.98 4.09 17.67
C THR A 158 1.16 2.97 16.65
N ALA A 159 0.98 3.26 15.36
CA ALA A 159 1.22 2.30 14.28
C ALA A 159 2.70 1.87 14.24
N TYR A 160 3.61 2.84 14.32
CA TYR A 160 5.05 2.59 14.35
C TYR A 160 5.49 1.72 15.53
N ILE A 161 4.98 2.01 16.74
CA ILE A 161 5.28 1.21 17.94
C ILE A 161 4.86 -0.25 17.75
N ILE A 162 3.66 -0.48 17.21
CA ILE A 162 3.15 -1.84 17.00
C ILE A 162 4.03 -2.60 15.99
N LEU A 163 4.36 -2.00 14.85
CA LEU A 163 5.24 -2.63 13.86
C LEU A 163 6.63 -2.91 14.44
N HIS A 164 7.18 -1.96 15.21
CA HIS A 164 8.46 -2.13 15.89
C HIS A 164 8.43 -3.31 16.87
N ASN A 165 7.39 -3.40 17.71
CA ASN A 165 7.21 -4.52 18.64
C ASN A 165 7.03 -5.86 17.93
N ALA A 166 6.40 -5.86 16.75
CA ALA A 166 6.28 -7.04 15.89
C ALA A 166 7.59 -7.42 15.16
N GLY A 167 8.69 -6.69 15.43
CA GLY A 167 10.03 -6.99 14.93
C GLY A 167 10.33 -6.41 13.54
N PHE A 168 9.60 -5.37 13.12
CA PHE A 168 9.84 -4.68 11.86
C PHE A 168 10.55 -3.34 12.07
N ARG A 169 11.15 -2.82 10.99
CA ARG A 169 11.67 -1.45 10.92
C ARG A 169 10.72 -0.64 10.04
N PRO A 170 9.72 0.02 10.63
CA PRO A 170 8.73 0.75 9.86
C PRO A 170 9.35 1.94 9.13
N HIS A 171 8.95 2.15 7.88
CA HIS A 171 9.32 3.33 7.08
C HIS A 171 8.17 3.73 6.15
N GLY A 172 7.93 5.03 6.03
CA GLY A 172 6.83 5.61 5.27
C GLY A 172 5.48 5.48 5.97
N MET A 173 4.42 5.90 5.27
CA MET A 173 3.03 5.76 5.72
C MET A 173 2.10 5.46 4.55
N THR A 174 1.14 4.56 4.72
CA THR A 174 0.06 4.34 3.75
C THR A 174 -1.27 4.72 4.38
N LEU A 175 -2.15 5.36 3.60
CA LEU A 175 -3.49 5.73 4.00
C LEU A 175 -4.50 5.10 3.05
N GLY A 176 -5.42 4.31 3.59
CA GLY A 176 -6.50 3.70 2.81
C GLY A 176 -7.44 4.74 2.19
N ALA A 177 -8.07 4.38 1.08
CA ALA A 177 -9.00 5.25 0.35
C ALA A 177 -10.47 5.04 0.79
N MET A 178 -10.76 5.22 2.09
CA MET A 178 -12.11 4.99 2.61
C MET A 178 -13.01 6.23 2.44
N ALA A 179 -14.28 5.99 2.09
CA ALA A 179 -15.29 7.03 2.07
C ALA A 179 -15.51 7.62 3.48
N ASP A 180 -16.04 8.85 3.55
CA ASP A 180 -16.45 9.48 4.80
C ASP A 180 -17.98 9.43 4.97
N PRO A 181 -18.55 8.31 5.44
CA PRO A 181 -19.98 8.25 5.71
C PRO A 181 -20.39 9.06 6.95
N SER A 182 -19.43 9.47 7.79
CA SER A 182 -19.68 10.25 9.00
C SER A 182 -19.78 11.76 8.75
N GLY A 183 -19.18 12.23 7.66
CA GLY A 183 -19.08 13.65 7.30
C GLY A 183 -18.05 14.45 8.12
N ILE A 184 -17.27 13.81 9.01
CA ILE A 184 -16.32 14.50 9.89
C ILE A 184 -15.23 15.26 9.13
N ALA A 185 -14.84 14.74 7.96
CA ALA A 185 -13.84 15.37 7.12
C ALA A 185 -14.39 16.67 6.50
N GLY A 186 -15.72 16.84 6.45
CA GLY A 186 -16.37 18.05 5.95
C GLY A 186 -16.05 18.35 4.48
N GLY A 187 -15.86 17.30 3.68
CA GLY A 187 -15.40 17.40 2.29
C GLY A 187 -13.91 17.74 2.13
N ARG A 188 -13.16 17.85 3.25
CA ARG A 188 -11.70 18.07 3.24
C ARG A 188 -10.97 16.75 3.42
N GLY A 189 -10.28 16.28 2.39
CA GLY A 189 -9.69 14.94 2.39
C GLY A 189 -8.21 14.94 2.07
N LEU A 190 -7.44 14.12 2.79
CA LEU A 190 -6.05 13.80 2.40
C LEU A 190 -6.02 13.24 0.97
N LEU A 191 -6.96 12.36 0.62
CA LEU A 191 -7.09 11.82 -0.75
C LEU A 191 -7.41 12.90 -1.82
N ALA A 192 -7.84 14.10 -1.42
CA ALA A 192 -8.07 15.24 -2.30
C ALA A 192 -6.87 16.22 -2.31
N GLY A 193 -5.76 15.85 -1.67
CA GLY A 193 -4.55 16.66 -1.51
C GLY A 193 -4.59 17.66 -0.34
N GLN A 194 -5.68 17.73 0.42
CA GLN A 194 -5.83 18.69 1.52
C GLN A 194 -5.19 18.18 2.80
N GLY A 195 -4.42 19.02 3.50
CA GLY A 195 -3.73 18.64 4.73
C GLY A 195 -2.50 17.74 4.53
N ARG A 196 -2.11 17.46 3.28
CA ARG A 196 -0.97 16.59 2.94
C ARG A 196 0.36 17.05 3.55
N GLU A 197 0.60 18.36 3.64
CA GLU A 197 1.82 18.93 4.25
C GLU A 197 1.89 18.62 5.74
N ILE A 198 0.78 18.81 6.46
CA ILE A 198 0.69 18.50 7.90
C ILE A 198 0.84 17.01 8.14
N PHE A 199 0.25 16.18 7.28
CA PHE A 199 0.41 14.73 7.35
C PHE A 199 1.87 14.30 7.08
N GLY A 200 2.52 14.86 6.06
CA GLY A 200 3.93 14.62 5.77
C GLY A 200 4.86 15.03 6.92
N GLU A 201 4.59 16.18 7.56
CA GLU A 201 5.30 16.58 8.77
C GLU A 201 5.11 15.57 9.91
N ALA A 202 3.87 15.12 10.13
CA ALA A 202 3.57 14.14 11.17
C ALA A 202 4.32 12.83 10.95
N VAL A 203 4.36 12.33 9.70
CA VAL A 203 5.11 11.12 9.32
C VAL A 203 6.59 11.27 9.67
N LEU A 204 7.25 12.35 9.24
CA LEU A 204 8.67 12.58 9.53
C LEU A 204 8.95 12.73 11.03
N ARG A 205 8.10 13.46 11.76
CA ARG A 205 8.23 13.60 13.22
C ARG A 205 8.15 12.26 13.95
N VAL A 206 7.31 11.35 13.47
CA VAL A 206 7.21 9.99 14.03
C VAL A 206 8.43 9.18 13.66
N GLU A 207 8.79 9.11 12.38
CA GLU A 207 9.90 8.30 11.91
C GLU A 207 11.23 8.64 12.57
N ARG A 208 11.51 9.93 12.77
CA ARG A 208 12.74 10.37 13.44
C ARG A 208 12.84 9.97 14.90
N GLN A 209 11.75 9.52 15.54
CA GLN A 209 11.80 8.93 16.88
C GLN A 209 12.42 7.52 16.84
N PHE A 210 12.33 6.83 15.70
CA PHE A 210 12.87 5.49 15.48
C PHE A 210 14.19 5.51 14.70
N GLU A 211 14.36 6.50 13.82
CA GLU A 211 15.58 6.72 13.03
C GLU A 211 15.99 8.21 13.08
N PRO A 212 16.71 8.67 14.12
CA PRO A 212 16.97 10.10 14.36
C PRO A 212 17.71 10.84 13.24
N ALA A 213 18.50 10.10 12.45
CA ALA A 213 19.27 10.61 11.31
C ALA A 213 18.45 10.69 10.01
N LEU A 214 17.21 10.20 10.00
CA LEU A 214 16.35 10.23 8.82
C LEU A 214 15.96 11.67 8.48
N ASP A 215 16.12 12.03 7.21
CA ASP A 215 15.76 13.33 6.64
C ASP A 215 14.76 13.21 5.47
N THR A 216 14.38 11.98 5.11
CA THR A 216 13.52 11.69 3.96
C THR A 216 12.58 10.52 4.26
N SER A 217 11.30 10.69 3.94
CA SER A 217 10.27 9.64 4.01
C SER A 217 9.28 9.75 2.84
N PHE A 218 8.33 8.82 2.76
CA PHE A 218 7.26 8.81 1.77
C PHE A 218 5.90 8.50 2.39
N MET A 219 4.87 8.89 1.66
CA MET A 219 3.47 8.61 1.97
C MET A 219 2.72 8.16 0.72
N PHE A 220 1.78 7.24 0.94
CA PHE A 220 0.79 6.82 -0.03
C PHE A 220 -0.57 7.26 0.47
N THR A 221 -1.00 8.44 0.04
CA THR A 221 -2.33 8.97 0.36
C THR A 221 -3.27 8.93 -0.83
N GLY A 222 -2.80 8.55 -2.02
CA GLY A 222 -3.61 8.56 -3.22
C GLY A 222 -4.03 9.98 -3.64
N SER A 223 -3.33 11.00 -3.13
CA SER A 223 -3.56 12.39 -3.49
C SER A 223 -3.36 12.59 -5.00
N PRO A 224 -4.11 13.48 -5.66
CA PRO A 224 -3.85 13.82 -7.05
C PRO A 224 -2.44 14.43 -7.21
N PRO A 225 -1.68 14.01 -8.22
CA PRO A 225 -0.41 14.65 -8.58
C PRO A 225 -0.51 16.17 -8.78
N VAL A 226 0.43 16.95 -8.22
CA VAL A 226 0.48 18.41 -8.48
C VAL A 226 1.44 18.80 -9.61
N SER A 227 2.55 18.09 -9.76
CA SER A 227 3.58 18.31 -10.77
C SER A 227 3.27 17.54 -12.06
N GLU A 228 3.76 18.08 -13.17
CA GLU A 228 3.67 17.40 -14.46
C GLU A 228 4.47 16.09 -14.49
N ALA A 229 5.61 16.05 -13.80
CA ALA A 229 6.43 14.85 -13.68
C ALA A 229 5.69 13.72 -12.96
N SER A 230 5.04 14.01 -11.83
CA SER A 230 4.20 13.03 -11.14
C SER A 230 3.01 12.59 -12.01
N ARG A 231 2.32 13.55 -12.66
CA ARG A 231 1.18 13.23 -13.55
C ARG A 231 1.53 12.31 -14.72
N THR A 232 2.68 12.56 -15.36
CA THR A 232 3.02 11.93 -16.65
C THR A 232 3.99 10.78 -16.52
N ARG A 233 4.83 10.78 -15.48
CA ARG A 233 5.89 9.80 -15.27
C ARG A 233 5.76 9.02 -13.97
N LEU A 234 4.75 9.31 -13.15
CA LEU A 234 4.60 8.78 -11.79
C LEU A 234 5.83 9.04 -10.92
N ALA A 235 6.55 10.14 -11.18
CA ALA A 235 7.71 10.52 -10.38
C ALA A 235 7.28 10.84 -8.93
N PRO A 236 8.07 10.42 -7.91
CA PRO A 236 7.88 10.85 -6.54
C PRO A 236 7.80 12.37 -6.44
N GLU A 237 6.84 12.86 -5.67
CA GLU A 237 6.57 14.28 -5.54
C GLU A 237 6.82 14.74 -4.11
N VAL A 238 7.67 15.74 -3.90
CA VAL A 238 7.85 16.33 -2.58
C VAL A 238 6.54 17.05 -2.19
N VAL A 239 5.92 16.60 -1.10
CA VAL A 239 4.67 17.14 -0.56
C VAL A 239 4.85 17.82 0.79
N TYR A 240 6.03 17.68 1.39
CA TYR A 240 6.49 18.44 2.53
C TYR A 240 8.00 18.62 2.42
N ASP A 241 8.48 19.84 2.64
CA ASP A 241 9.89 20.18 2.75
C ASP A 241 10.05 21.19 3.90
N GLY A 242 10.66 20.75 5.00
CA GLY A 242 10.71 21.54 6.21
C GLY A 242 11.78 21.09 7.20
N ALA A 243 11.69 21.60 8.43
CA ALA A 243 12.73 21.43 9.44
C ALA A 243 13.03 19.96 9.81
N PHE A 244 12.07 19.06 9.59
CA PHE A 244 12.21 17.64 9.88
C PHE A 244 12.77 16.82 8.72
N GLY A 245 12.82 17.38 7.51
CA GLY A 245 13.21 16.68 6.28
C GLY A 245 12.19 16.86 5.16
N ARG A 246 12.21 15.92 4.22
CA ARG A 246 11.30 15.89 3.05
C ARG A 246 10.40 14.66 3.09
N ALA A 247 9.12 14.84 2.82
CA ALA A 247 8.18 13.74 2.61
C ALA A 247 7.71 13.72 1.16
N PHE A 248 7.70 12.55 0.55
CA PHE A 248 7.31 12.33 -0.84
C PHE A 248 5.96 11.64 -0.95
N GLU A 249 5.09 12.08 -1.85
CA GLU A 249 3.93 11.29 -2.30
C GLU A 249 4.36 10.40 -3.47
N ILE A 250 3.90 9.15 -3.45
CA ILE A 250 4.20 8.14 -4.48
C ILE A 250 2.93 7.73 -5.20
N HIS A 251 3.02 7.65 -6.52
CA HIS A 251 1.91 7.31 -7.38
C HIS A 251 2.17 5.97 -8.08
N SER A 252 1.12 5.20 -8.26
CA SER A 252 1.21 3.84 -8.82
C SER A 252 0.16 3.62 -9.89
N LEU A 253 0.42 2.60 -10.71
CA LEU A 253 -0.58 1.98 -11.56
C LEU A 253 -1.61 1.24 -10.70
N GLN A 254 -2.79 1.05 -11.29
CA GLN A 254 -3.88 0.28 -10.69
C GLN A 254 -3.51 -1.19 -10.50
N ASP A 255 -4.26 -1.85 -9.62
CA ASP A 255 -4.08 -3.25 -9.27
C ASP A 255 -4.32 -4.19 -10.47
N PRO A 256 -3.27 -4.84 -11.00
CA PRO A 256 -3.39 -5.74 -12.15
C PRO A 256 -4.18 -7.02 -11.83
N ALA A 257 -4.23 -7.42 -10.55
CA ALA A 257 -4.90 -8.61 -10.07
C ALA A 257 -6.34 -8.33 -9.61
N HIS A 258 -6.81 -7.08 -9.64
CA HIS A 258 -8.19 -6.73 -9.29
C HIS A 258 -9.27 -7.60 -9.99
N PRO A 259 -9.16 -7.94 -11.30
CA PRO A 259 -10.14 -8.84 -11.93
C PRO A 259 -10.25 -10.21 -11.25
N ALA A 260 -9.21 -10.68 -10.57
CA ALA A 260 -9.16 -11.96 -9.87
C ALA A 260 -9.66 -11.90 -8.42
N MET A 261 -10.01 -10.72 -7.88
CA MET A 261 -10.41 -10.55 -6.48
C MET A 261 -11.45 -11.58 -6.00
N HIS A 262 -12.39 -11.97 -6.87
CA HIS A 262 -13.44 -12.96 -6.58
C HIS A 262 -13.13 -14.38 -7.05
N GLY A 263 -11.90 -14.70 -7.42
CA GLY A 263 -11.46 -16.05 -7.80
C GLY A 263 -12.06 -16.58 -9.11
N ARG A 264 -12.46 -15.69 -10.03
CA ARG A 264 -13.12 -16.06 -11.31
C ARG A 264 -12.34 -15.63 -12.56
N ALA A 265 -11.13 -15.09 -12.41
CA ALA A 265 -10.37 -14.59 -13.56
C ALA A 265 -9.48 -15.68 -14.16
N THR A 266 -9.32 -15.64 -15.47
CA THR A 266 -8.30 -16.43 -16.18
C THR A 266 -7.01 -15.62 -16.26
N ALA A 267 -5.90 -16.18 -15.79
CA ALA A 267 -4.63 -15.45 -15.75
C ALA A 267 -4.18 -14.96 -17.13
N GLY A 268 -4.34 -15.78 -18.17
CA GLY A 268 -3.95 -15.44 -19.54
C GLY A 268 -4.61 -14.16 -20.07
N GLU A 269 -5.94 -14.06 -19.99
CA GLU A 269 -6.68 -12.90 -20.52
C GLU A 269 -6.38 -11.61 -19.75
N VAL A 270 -6.18 -11.70 -18.43
CA VAL A 270 -5.79 -10.54 -17.63
C VAL A 270 -4.39 -10.10 -18.02
N VAL A 271 -3.44 -11.03 -18.10
CA VAL A 271 -2.04 -10.71 -18.39
C VAL A 271 -1.86 -10.20 -19.81
N ASP A 272 -2.56 -10.73 -20.82
CA ASP A 272 -2.46 -10.27 -22.20
C ASP A 272 -2.81 -8.78 -22.37
N ARG A 273 -3.69 -8.24 -21.50
CA ARG A 273 -3.98 -6.79 -21.47
C ARG A 273 -2.84 -5.97 -20.88
N LEU A 274 -2.07 -6.54 -19.96
CA LEU A 274 -0.93 -5.88 -19.31
C LEU A 274 0.32 -5.96 -20.19
N ILE A 275 0.63 -7.16 -20.65
CA ILE A 275 1.76 -7.49 -21.51
C ILE A 275 1.45 -8.76 -22.32
N THR A 276 1.46 -8.65 -23.66
CA THR A 276 1.14 -9.76 -24.56
C THR A 276 2.11 -10.92 -24.42
N ALA A 277 1.70 -12.12 -24.86
CA ALA A 277 2.50 -13.34 -24.72
C ALA A 277 3.87 -13.30 -25.42
N ASP A 278 4.07 -12.41 -26.40
CA ASP A 278 5.37 -12.11 -27.04
C ASP A 278 6.13 -10.94 -26.37
N GLY A 279 5.49 -10.21 -25.47
CA GLY A 279 6.03 -9.04 -24.78
C GLY A 279 6.06 -7.76 -25.64
N ALA A 280 5.40 -7.75 -26.80
CA ALA A 280 5.46 -6.64 -27.74
C ALA A 280 4.49 -5.49 -27.41
N ALA A 281 3.35 -5.77 -26.77
CA ALA A 281 2.30 -4.79 -26.51
C ALA A 281 1.65 -5.00 -25.13
N GLY A 282 0.71 -4.12 -24.76
CA GLY A 282 -0.03 -4.15 -23.49
C GLY A 282 0.11 -2.85 -22.70
N ALA A 283 -0.76 -2.66 -21.70
CA ALA A 283 -0.81 -1.43 -20.91
C ALA A 283 0.52 -1.13 -20.18
N TRP A 284 1.19 -2.15 -19.64
CA TRP A 284 2.48 -1.98 -18.98
C TRP A 284 3.60 -1.66 -19.97
N VAL A 285 3.59 -2.26 -21.15
CA VAL A 285 4.56 -1.93 -22.21
C VAL A 285 4.39 -0.48 -22.64
N GLN A 286 3.16 -0.05 -22.93
CA GLN A 286 2.88 1.35 -23.31
C GLN A 286 3.34 2.32 -22.21
N HIS A 287 3.04 2.01 -20.95
CA HIS A 287 3.47 2.80 -19.80
C HIS A 287 4.99 2.90 -19.69
N ILE A 288 5.70 1.77 -19.72
CA ILE A 288 7.16 1.72 -19.59
C ILE A 288 7.84 2.45 -20.76
N GLU A 289 7.38 2.22 -22.00
CA GLU A 289 7.98 2.85 -23.17
C GLU A 289 7.72 4.37 -23.21
N SER A 290 6.68 4.87 -22.52
CA SER A 290 6.40 6.32 -22.42
C SER A 290 7.48 7.14 -21.72
N GLY A 291 8.26 6.55 -20.81
CA GLY A 291 9.11 7.35 -19.91
C GLY A 291 8.87 7.17 -18.43
N ALA A 292 7.69 6.64 -18.08
CA ALA A 292 7.23 6.62 -16.70
C ALA A 292 7.94 5.55 -15.85
N LEU A 293 7.99 5.81 -14.54
CA LEU A 293 8.35 4.81 -13.54
C LEU A 293 7.31 3.69 -13.54
N PHE A 294 7.76 2.45 -13.46
CA PHE A 294 6.89 1.29 -13.36
C PHE A 294 6.58 0.97 -11.90
N VAL A 295 5.67 1.73 -11.31
CA VAL A 295 5.18 1.50 -9.95
C VAL A 295 3.83 0.80 -10.00
N VAL A 296 3.70 -0.37 -9.38
CA VAL A 296 2.47 -1.16 -9.42
C VAL A 296 2.05 -1.60 -8.03
N THR A 297 0.77 -1.42 -7.70
CA THR A 297 0.17 -1.76 -6.41
C THR A 297 -0.73 -2.96 -6.51
N THR A 298 -0.64 -3.87 -5.56
CA THR A 298 -1.53 -5.01 -5.38
C THR A 298 -1.98 -5.09 -3.94
N HIS A 299 -3.08 -5.78 -3.68
CA HIS A 299 -3.66 -5.88 -2.34
C HIS A 299 -3.82 -7.33 -1.91
N ALA A 300 -3.81 -7.58 -0.60
CA ALA A 300 -3.96 -8.90 -0.01
C ALA A 300 -5.13 -9.71 -0.63
N GLN A 301 -6.31 -9.11 -0.75
CA GLN A 301 -7.52 -9.73 -1.30
C GLN A 301 -7.42 -10.04 -2.80
N THR A 302 -6.68 -9.25 -3.58
CA THR A 302 -6.49 -9.51 -5.01
C THR A 302 -5.46 -10.61 -5.21
N LEU A 303 -4.37 -10.61 -4.43
CA LEU A 303 -3.36 -11.68 -4.42
C LEU A 303 -3.95 -13.05 -4.08
N ASN A 304 -4.67 -13.11 -2.95
CA ASN A 304 -5.28 -14.34 -2.44
C ASN A 304 -6.44 -14.82 -3.33
N SER A 305 -7.25 -13.89 -3.88
CA SER A 305 -8.33 -14.19 -4.84
C SER A 305 -9.34 -15.23 -4.30
N LEU A 306 -9.95 -15.01 -3.13
CA LEU A 306 -10.82 -16.00 -2.47
C LEU A 306 -10.14 -17.38 -2.25
N ASN A 307 -8.88 -17.37 -1.82
CA ASN A 307 -8.00 -18.52 -1.62
C ASN A 307 -7.70 -19.33 -2.90
N THR A 308 -8.05 -18.84 -4.08
CA THR A 308 -7.77 -19.54 -5.35
C THR A 308 -6.34 -19.33 -5.85
N GLY A 309 -5.64 -18.29 -5.36
CA GLY A 309 -4.28 -17.95 -5.79
C GLY A 309 -4.18 -17.38 -7.21
N GLN A 310 -5.31 -17.06 -7.85
CA GLN A 310 -5.35 -16.54 -9.23
C GLN A 310 -4.60 -15.20 -9.39
N GLY A 311 -4.67 -14.30 -8.40
CA GLY A 311 -3.95 -13.03 -8.42
C GLY A 311 -2.44 -13.20 -8.43
N LEU A 312 -1.92 -14.10 -7.58
CA LEU A 312 -0.51 -14.47 -7.61
C LEU A 312 -0.09 -15.12 -8.94
N ALA A 313 -0.95 -15.94 -9.55
CA ALA A 313 -0.69 -16.52 -10.87
C ALA A 313 -0.64 -15.45 -11.99
N ILE A 314 -1.53 -14.45 -11.94
CA ILE A 314 -1.50 -13.29 -12.85
C ILE A 314 -0.17 -12.55 -12.73
N LEU A 315 0.27 -12.22 -11.52
CA LEU A 315 1.52 -11.50 -11.30
C LEU A 315 2.73 -12.31 -11.75
N ARG A 316 2.76 -13.62 -11.45
CA ARG A 316 3.85 -14.50 -11.86
C ARG A 316 4.02 -14.52 -13.37
N GLU A 317 2.93 -14.66 -14.12
CA GLU A 317 2.98 -14.67 -15.58
C GLU A 317 3.33 -13.27 -16.14
N ALA A 318 2.76 -12.20 -15.59
CA ALA A 318 3.07 -10.83 -16.02
C ALA A 318 4.54 -10.46 -15.78
N PHE A 319 5.09 -10.79 -14.60
CA PHE A 319 6.50 -10.55 -14.28
C PHE A 319 7.44 -11.45 -15.07
N THR A 320 7.04 -12.69 -15.41
CA THR A 320 7.80 -13.54 -16.34
C THR A 320 7.95 -12.85 -17.70
N ARG A 321 6.86 -12.32 -18.25
CA ARG A 321 6.88 -11.61 -19.54
C ARG A 321 7.67 -10.32 -19.48
N LEU A 322 7.54 -9.54 -18.40
CA LEU A 322 8.35 -8.33 -18.18
C LEU A 322 9.84 -8.66 -18.09
N ALA A 323 10.22 -9.67 -17.31
CA ALA A 323 11.60 -10.10 -17.16
C ALA A 323 12.18 -10.56 -18.51
N ARG A 324 11.40 -11.30 -19.32
CA ARG A 324 11.83 -11.69 -20.67
C ARG A 324 12.01 -10.50 -21.61
N ARG A 325 11.12 -9.50 -21.54
CA ARG A 325 11.11 -8.34 -22.45
C ARG A 325 12.13 -7.25 -22.10
N TYR A 326 12.35 -7.01 -20.81
CA TYR A 326 13.22 -5.93 -20.33
C TYR A 326 14.54 -6.45 -19.74
N GLY A 327 14.58 -7.70 -19.26
CA GLY A 327 15.79 -8.34 -18.75
C GLY A 327 16.49 -7.47 -17.69
N SER A 328 17.80 -7.32 -17.85
CA SER A 328 18.64 -6.50 -16.96
C SER A 328 18.33 -5.00 -16.97
N ARG A 329 17.43 -4.53 -17.85
CA ARG A 329 16.97 -3.13 -17.83
C ARG A 329 15.97 -2.88 -16.71
N LEU A 330 15.30 -3.91 -16.20
CA LEU A 330 14.32 -3.78 -15.14
C LEU A 330 15.05 -3.66 -13.79
N LEU A 331 15.03 -2.46 -13.21
CA LEU A 331 15.70 -2.14 -11.96
C LEU A 331 14.64 -1.95 -10.87
N TRP A 332 14.53 -2.91 -9.97
CA TRP A 332 13.62 -2.82 -8.84
C TRP A 332 14.22 -2.00 -7.71
N HIS A 333 13.42 -1.10 -7.16
CA HIS A 333 13.77 -0.21 -6.06
C HIS A 333 12.78 -0.39 -4.92
N THR A 334 13.27 -0.26 -3.70
CA THR A 334 12.45 0.11 -2.54
C THR A 334 11.85 1.50 -2.76
N THR A 335 10.76 1.82 -2.07
CA THR A 335 10.15 3.14 -2.22
C THR A 335 11.05 4.26 -1.68
N ARG A 336 11.83 3.99 -0.62
CA ARG A 336 12.85 4.91 -0.11
C ARG A 336 13.90 5.23 -1.17
N GLU A 337 14.44 4.22 -1.86
CA GLU A 337 15.37 4.44 -2.97
C GLU A 337 14.73 5.22 -4.11
N LEU A 338 13.43 5.01 -4.34
CA LEU A 338 12.67 5.84 -5.27
C LEU A 338 12.68 7.31 -4.83
N CYS A 339 12.53 7.63 -3.54
CA CYS A 339 12.54 9.03 -3.10
C CYS A 339 13.92 9.69 -3.14
N GLN A 340 14.99 8.89 -3.07
CA GLN A 340 16.36 9.38 -2.94
C GLN A 340 17.10 9.53 -4.27
N THR A 341 16.60 8.97 -5.36
CA THR A 341 17.30 9.11 -6.64
C THR A 341 17.04 10.51 -7.20
N GLU A 342 18.11 11.24 -7.46
CA GLU A 342 18.05 12.54 -8.09
C GLU A 342 17.65 12.40 -9.57
N GLY A 343 16.76 13.27 -10.05
CA GLY A 343 16.53 13.43 -11.48
C GLY A 343 15.76 12.32 -12.19
N TRP A 344 14.69 11.76 -11.59
CA TRP A 344 13.81 10.79 -12.23
C TRP A 344 13.24 11.22 -13.59
N PRO A 345 13.46 10.37 -14.61
CA PRO A 345 14.64 10.47 -15.48
C PRO A 345 14.86 11.90 -16.03
N PRO A 346 16.12 12.29 -16.33
CA PRO A 346 16.42 13.55 -17.01
C PRO A 346 15.61 13.66 -18.31
N GLN A 347 15.25 14.88 -18.66
CA GLN A 347 14.71 15.19 -19.99
C GLN A 347 15.60 14.52 -21.03
N ALA A 348 15.05 13.54 -21.76
CA ALA A 348 15.47 13.43 -23.15
C ALA A 348 14.91 14.70 -23.78
N ASP A 349 15.80 15.69 -24.01
CA ASP A 349 15.53 16.77 -24.95
C ASP A 349 14.93 16.11 -26.20
N ARG A 350 13.74 16.58 -26.59
CA ARG A 350 13.09 16.14 -27.82
C ARG A 350 13.87 16.60 -29.04
#